data_AF-A0A6B2CN75-F1
#
_entry.id   AF-A0A6B2CN75-F1
#
_cell.length_a   1.000
_cell.length_b   1.000
_cell.length_c   1.000
_cell.angle_alpha   90.00
_cell.angle_beta   90.00
_cell.angle_gamma   90.00
#
_symmetry.space_group_name_H-M   'P 1'
#
loop_
_entity.id
_entity.type
_entity.pdbx_description
1 polymer ?
#
loop_
_entity_poly.entity_id
_entity_poly.type
_entity_poly.pdbx_seq_one_letter_code
_entity_poly.pdbx_strand_id
1 'polypeptide(L)' 'MSLRLYEEAKEVLVGGVNSPVRAAVRPYPFFVRSAKGAYLFTEDGEKLIDYVLGYGPLIL' A
#
# COMPACT_ATOMS: atom_id res chain seq x y z
N MET A 1 -8.88 6.53 -6.35
CA MET A 1 -9.40 5.53 -5.38
C MET A 1 -8.59 5.52 -4.09
N SER A 2 -7.25 5.38 -4.12
CA SER A 2 -6.44 5.24 -2.88
C SER A 2 -6.54 6.42 -1.92
N LEU A 3 -6.60 7.66 -2.40
CA LEU A 3 -6.75 8.84 -1.51
C LEU A 3 -8.04 8.76 -0.68
N ARG A 4 -9.15 8.35 -1.29
CA ARG A 4 -10.42 8.17 -0.58
C ARG A 4 -10.31 7.08 0.49
N LEU A 5 -9.72 5.93 0.15
CA LEU A 5 -9.50 4.85 1.10
C LEU A 5 -8.57 5.26 2.24
N TYR A 6 -7.57 6.11 1.97
CA TYR A 6 -6.69 6.64 3.01
C TYR A 6 -7.43 7.56 3.98
N GLU A 7 -8.30 8.45 3.47
CA GLU A 7 -9.15 9.30 4.30
C GLU A 7 -10.14 8.47 5.13
N GLU A 8 -10.79 7.45 4.54
CA GLU A 8 -11.64 6.50 5.28
C GLU A 8 -10.85 5.74 6.36
N ALA A 9 -9.62 5.31 6.04
CA ALA A 9 -8.78 4.59 6.99
C ALA A 9 -8.36 5.46 8.18
N LYS A 10 -8.17 6.77 7.99
CA LYS A 10 -7.83 7.70 9.09
C LYS A 10 -8.93 7.82 10.14
N GLU A 11 -10.19 7.53 9.80
CA GLU A 11 -11.29 7.53 10.76
C GLU A 11 -11.24 6.36 11.75
N VAL A 12 -10.53 5.29 11.41
CA VAL A 12 -10.52 4.04 12.19
C VAL A 12 -9.12 3.54 12.57
N LEU A 13 -8.06 4.05 11.93
CA LEU A 13 -6.67 3.70 12.19
C LEU A 13 -5.84 4.95 12.48
N VAL A 14 -5.03 4.89 13.53
CA VAL A 14 -4.08 5.98 13.85
C VAL A 14 -3.11 6.17 12.68
N GLY A 15 -3.11 7.37 12.08
CA GLY A 15 -2.29 7.67 10.90
C GLY A 15 -2.78 7.02 9.60
N GLY A 16 -3.97 6.42 9.59
CA GLY A 16 -4.58 5.76 8.44
C GLY A 16 -3.97 4.40 8.07
N VAL A 17 -3.15 3.80 8.94
CA VAL A 17 -2.45 2.52 8.67
C VAL A 17 -2.24 1.69 9.93
N ASN A 18 -2.01 0.38 9.74
CA ASN A 18 -1.73 -0.58 10.83
C ASN A 18 -0.23 -0.75 11.17
N SER A 19 0.66 0.00 10.52
CA SER A 19 2.10 0.00 10.81
C SER A 19 2.73 1.32 10.34
N PRO A 20 3.55 2.01 11.16
CA PRO A 20 4.01 3.36 10.87
C PRO A 20 4.69 3.54 9.51
N VAL A 21 5.49 2.55 9.08
CA VAL A 21 6.21 2.61 7.79
C VAL A 21 5.27 2.76 6.59
N ARG A 22 4.04 2.26 6.71
CA ARG A 22 3.03 2.32 5.64
C ARG A 22 2.50 3.74 5.42
N ALA A 23 2.55 4.62 6.42
CA ALA A 23 2.10 6.01 6.30
C ALA A 23 3.13 6.94 5.65
N ALA A 24 4.39 6.51 5.51
CA ALA A 24 5.48 7.35 5.02
C ALA A 24 5.53 7.46 3.48
N VAL A 25 4.76 6.64 2.77
CA VAL A 25 4.67 6.67 1.30
C VAL A 25 4.08 8.00 0.83
N ARG A 26 4.70 8.58 -0.21
CA ARG A 26 4.33 9.88 -0.78
C ARG A 26 3.67 9.73 -2.15
N PRO A 27 2.76 10.65 -2.54
CA PRO A 27 2.24 11.77 -1.74
C PRO A 27 1.32 11.34 -0.58
N TYR A 28 0.75 10.15 -0.69
CA TYR A 28 -0.02 9.44 0.35
C TYR A 28 0.12 7.92 0.13
N PRO A 29 -0.26 7.07 1.09
CA PRO A 29 -0.23 5.61 0.92
C PRO A 29 -1.15 5.13 -0.21
N PHE A 30 -0.63 4.34 -1.14
CA PHE A 30 -1.44 3.61 -2.10
C PHE A 30 -2.06 2.37 -1.46
N PHE A 31 -3.22 1.95 -1.97
CA PHE A 31 -3.90 0.73 -1.54
C PHE A 31 -3.71 -0.37 -2.59
N VAL A 32 -3.34 -1.57 -2.14
CA VAL A 32 -3.08 -2.72 -3.01
C VAL A 32 -4.33 -3.58 -3.12
N ARG A 33 -4.77 -3.82 -4.36
CA ARG A 33 -5.89 -4.72 -4.68
C ARG A 33 -5.45 -6.17 -4.77
N SER A 34 -4.30 -6.41 -5.42
CA SER A 34 -3.72 -7.75 -5.59
C SER A 34 -2.22 -7.67 -5.85
N ALA A 35 -1.55 -8.81 -5.73
CA ALA A 35 -0.12 -8.96 -6.01
C ALA A 35 0.14 -10.29 -6.71
N LYS A 36 1.14 -10.34 -7.60
CA LYS A 36 1.59 -11.59 -8.24
C LYS A 36 3.03 -11.46 -8.74
N GLY A 37 3.90 -12.38 -8.32
CA GLY A 37 5.34 -12.32 -8.60
C GLY A 37 5.92 -10.99 -8.11
N ALA A 38 6.75 -10.35 -8.94
CA ALA A 38 7.39 -9.07 -8.60
C ALA A 38 6.49 -7.83 -8.74
N TYR A 39 5.15 -7.97 -8.76
CA TYR A 39 4.24 -6.86 -9.05
C TYR A 39 3.11 -6.70 -8.04
N LEU A 40 2.83 -5.44 -7.68
CA LEU A 40 1.62 -4.99 -6.99
C LEU A 40 0.66 -4.33 -7.99
N PHE A 41 -0.63 -4.57 -7.79
CA PHE A 41 -1.71 -3.93 -8.54
C PHE A 41 -2.51 -3.06 -7.56
N THR A 42 -2.51 -1.74 -7.76
CA THR A 42 -3.17 -0.80 -6.85
C THR A 42 -4.67 -0.69 -7.13
N GLU A 43 -5.43 -0.17 -6.16
CA GLU A 43 -6.85 0.18 -6.32
C GLU A 43 -7.08 1.30 -7.35
N ASP A 44 -6.04 2.03 -7.73
CA ASP A 44 -6.07 3.03 -8.80
C ASP A 44 -5.82 2.43 -10.20
N GLY A 45 -5.57 1.12 -10.28
CA GLY A 45 -5.31 0.42 -11.54
C GLY A 45 -3.85 0.46 -12.00
N GLU A 46 -2.93 0.93 -11.15
CA GLU A 46 -1.50 0.98 -11.46
C GLU A 46 -0.83 -0.37 -11.19
N LYS A 47 0.12 -0.73 -12.04
CA LYS A 47 1.01 -1.88 -11.85
C LYS A 47 2.38 -1.39 -11.43
N LEU A 48 2.81 -1.73 -10.22
CA LEU A 48 4.09 -1.34 -9.64
C LEU A 48 5.03 -2.56 -9.57
N ILE A 49 6.33 -2.34 -9.75
CA ILE A 49 7.35 -3.36 -9.43
C ILE A 49 7.60 -3.32 -7.93
N ASP A 50 7.47 -4.47 -7.25
CA ASP A 50 7.66 -4.57 -5.80
C ASP A 50 9.13 -4.82 -5.45
N TYR A 51 9.82 -3.76 -5.04
CA TYR A 51 11.16 -3.85 -4.45
C TYR A 51 11.13 -3.92 -2.93
N VAL A 52 9.97 -3.76 -2.30
CA VAL A 52 9.83 -3.79 -0.83
C VAL A 52 9.63 -5.22 -0.35
N LEU A 53 8.91 -6.05 -1.12
CA LEU A 53 8.79 -7.50 -0.92
C LEU A 53 8.38 -7.87 0.51
N GLY A 54 7.40 -7.13 1.03
CA GLY A 54 6.90 -7.30 2.39
C GLY A 54 7.93 -7.02 3.50
N TYR A 55 9.00 -6.28 3.20
CA TYR A 55 10.17 -6.08 4.06
C TYR A 55 11.00 -7.37 4.27
N GLY A 56 11.06 -8.24 3.26
CA GLY A 56 11.92 -9.43 3.25
C GLY A 56 11.26 -10.80 2.99
N PRO A 57 10.05 -11.12 3.48
CA PRO A 57 9.52 -12.48 3.41
C PRO A 57 9.18 -12.94 1.98
N LEU A 58 9.00 -12.03 1.02
CA LEU A 58 8.58 -12.35 -0.35
C LEU A 58 9.77 -12.55 -1.32
N ILE A 59 10.68 -13.45 -0.97
CA ILE A 59 11.86 -13.77 -1.81
C ILE A 59 11.57 -14.78 -2.95
N LEU A 60 10.45 -15.51 -2.85
CA LEU A 60 10.02 -16.56 -3.78
C LEU A 60 8.91 -16.07 -4.71
#